data_AF-A0A428RHH7-F1
#
_entry.id   AF-A0A428RHH7-F1
#
_cell.length_a   1.000
_cell.length_b   1.000
_cell.length_c   1.000
_cell.angle_alpha   90.00
_cell.angle_beta   90.00
_cell.angle_gamma   90.00
#
_symmetry.space_group_name_H-M   'P 1'
#
loop_
_entity.id
_entity.type
_entity.pdbx_description
1 polymer ?
#
loop_
_entity_poly.entity_id
_entity_poly.type
_entity_poly.pdbx_seq_one_letter_code
_entity_poly.pdbx_strand_id
1 'polypeptide(L)'
;MAYMDEFDRFQQLLHSFRSPRIPLDLLTRATAQRSSWSPSGEISSVSPQQHGVPLWFINFWASNSHIFEQDGPVPGIEDFRMVFDDGFGYLERRVEESAPQPDDVVDQRACLAECLAIMVHAFPCINSEVLGEELVSMFMPLAKTFLLPLLAAVTGQDVDEWLLPQSDEF
;
A
#
# COMPACT_ATOMS: atom_id res chain seq x y z
N MET A 1 -13.29 -20.93 -10.66
CA MET A 1 -12.55 -19.74 -10.20
C MET A 1 -13.57 -18.62 -10.08
N ALA A 2 -14.01 -18.30 -8.87
CA ALA A 2 -14.88 -17.15 -8.66
C ALA A 2 -14.04 -15.90 -8.91
N TYR A 3 -14.55 -14.96 -9.72
CA TYR A 3 -13.99 -13.63 -9.79
C TYR A 3 -14.17 -13.01 -8.40
N MET A 4 -13.08 -12.77 -7.70
CA MET A 4 -13.12 -11.99 -6.46
C MET A 4 -13.49 -10.56 -6.84
N ASP A 5 -14.45 -9.97 -6.12
CA ASP A 5 -14.87 -8.60 -6.35
C ASP A 5 -13.68 -7.64 -6.10
N GLU A 6 -13.61 -6.52 -6.84
CA GLU A 6 -12.49 -5.57 -6.68
C GLU A 6 -12.48 -4.95 -5.28
N PHE A 7 -13.64 -4.78 -4.65
CA PHE A 7 -13.75 -4.33 -3.26
C PHE A 7 -13.28 -5.40 -2.28
N ASP A 8 -13.62 -6.67 -2.49
CA ASP A 8 -13.13 -7.79 -1.66
C ASP A 8 -11.60 -7.85 -1.70
N ARG A 9 -11.02 -7.70 -2.91
CA ARG A 9 -9.56 -7.68 -3.10
C ARG A 9 -8.92 -6.49 -2.40
N PHE A 10 -9.53 -5.32 -2.50
CA PHE A 10 -9.04 -4.13 -1.82
C PHE A 10 -9.14 -4.26 -0.30
N GLN A 11 -10.24 -4.80 0.22
CA GLN A 11 -10.40 -5.08 1.65
C GLN A 11 -9.34 -6.07 2.16
N GLN A 12 -9.04 -7.14 1.40
CA GLN A 12 -7.97 -8.07 1.73
C GLN A 12 -6.59 -7.41 1.77
N LEU A 13 -6.32 -6.49 0.82
CA LEU A 13 -5.10 -5.69 0.83
C LEU A 13 -5.02 -4.81 2.09
N LEU A 14 -6.10 -4.12 2.47
CA LEU A 14 -6.14 -3.30 3.68
C LEU A 14 -5.90 -4.14 4.95
N HIS A 15 -6.47 -5.34 5.01
CA HIS A 15 -6.23 -6.26 6.13
C HIS A 15 -4.76 -6.68 6.25
N SER A 16 -4.08 -6.81 5.11
CA SER A 16 -2.68 -7.23 5.03
C SER A 16 -1.70 -6.22 5.60
N PHE A 17 -2.02 -4.93 5.63
CA PHE A 17 -1.19 -3.89 6.27
C PHE A 17 -1.07 -4.04 7.79
N ARG A 18 -1.84 -4.92 8.44
CA ARG A 18 -1.81 -5.20 9.91
C ARG A 18 -1.74 -3.96 10.80
N SER A 19 -2.24 -2.83 10.32
CA SER A 19 -2.27 -1.55 11.03
C SER A 19 -3.71 -1.21 11.37
N PRO A 20 -3.99 -0.66 12.58
CA PRO A 20 -5.34 -0.21 12.92
C PRO A 20 -5.80 0.96 12.06
N ARG A 21 -4.85 1.74 11.53
CA ARG A 21 -5.10 2.89 10.64
C ARG A 21 -4.15 2.87 9.47
N ILE A 22 -4.68 3.08 8.28
CA ILE A 22 -3.91 3.16 7.03
C ILE A 22 -4.07 4.58 6.50
N PRO A 23 -2.97 5.36 6.35
CA PRO A 23 -3.07 6.71 5.82
C PRO A 23 -3.62 6.71 4.39
N LEU A 24 -4.59 7.57 4.09
CA LEU A 24 -5.14 7.71 2.75
C LEU A 24 -4.06 8.15 1.76
N ASP A 25 -3.15 9.01 2.22
CA ASP A 25 -2.00 9.50 1.47
C ASP A 25 -1.07 8.38 0.98
N LEU A 26 -0.94 7.28 1.73
CA LEU A 26 -0.19 6.11 1.27
C LEU A 26 -0.79 5.58 -0.03
N LEU A 27 -2.11 5.40 -0.07
CA LEU A 27 -2.82 4.84 -1.21
C LEU A 27 -2.85 5.81 -2.39
N THR A 28 -3.07 7.11 -2.12
CA THR A 28 -3.00 8.16 -3.13
C THR A 28 -1.62 8.24 -3.76
N ARG A 29 -0.55 8.27 -2.95
CA ARG A 29 0.83 8.35 -3.46
C ARG A 29 1.26 7.08 -4.18
N ALA A 30 0.76 5.91 -3.76
CA ALA A 30 1.06 4.64 -4.39
C ALA A 30 0.51 4.50 -5.81
N THR A 31 -0.52 5.29 -6.18
CA THR A 31 -1.15 5.24 -7.52
C THR A 31 -0.77 6.43 -8.41
N ALA A 32 -0.13 7.45 -7.85
CA ALA A 32 0.30 8.61 -8.59
C ALA A 32 1.59 8.35 -9.40
N GLN A 33 1.70 8.94 -10.59
CA GLN A 33 3.01 9.06 -11.22
C GLN A 33 3.91 9.97 -10.40
N ARG A 34 5.20 9.66 -10.38
CA ARG A 34 6.17 10.38 -9.57
C ARG A 34 7.35 10.86 -10.38
N SER A 35 7.78 12.08 -10.11
CA SER A 35 9.08 12.56 -10.57
C SER A 35 10.19 11.94 -9.73
N SER A 36 11.21 11.40 -10.38
CA SER A 36 12.45 10.94 -9.74
C SER A 36 13.65 11.42 -10.53
N TRP A 37 14.78 11.56 -9.85
CA TRP A 37 16.06 11.76 -10.52
C TRP A 37 16.58 10.44 -11.07
N SER A 38 16.97 10.44 -12.33
CA SER A 38 17.73 9.34 -12.92
C SER A 38 19.17 9.36 -12.41
N PRO A 39 19.93 8.26 -12.57
CA PRO A 39 21.37 8.26 -12.34
C PRO A 39 22.15 9.27 -13.19
N SER A 40 21.59 9.72 -14.32
CA SER A 40 22.16 10.77 -15.17
C SER A 40 21.86 12.19 -14.67
N GLY A 41 21.07 12.35 -13.60
CA GLY A 41 20.68 13.66 -13.08
C GLY A 41 19.57 14.34 -13.89
N GLU A 42 18.78 13.57 -14.63
CA GLU A 42 17.59 14.06 -15.33
C GLU A 42 16.33 13.74 -14.52
N ILE A 43 15.31 14.59 -14.60
CA ILE A 43 14.02 14.30 -13.99
C ILE A 43 13.26 13.37 -14.93
N SER A 44 12.97 12.16 -14.47
CA SER A 44 12.11 11.21 -15.16
C SER A 44 10.80 10.99 -14.38
N SER A 45 9.73 10.69 -15.12
CA SER A 45 8.49 10.23 -14.52
C SER A 45 8.55 8.72 -14.36
N VAL A 46 8.30 8.24 -13.15
CA VAL A 46 8.25 6.82 -12.78
C VAL A 46 6.80 6.45 -12.53
N SER A 47 6.32 5.41 -13.22
CA SER A 47 4.97 4.92 -13.04
C SER A 47 4.89 3.97 -11.83
N PRO A 48 3.73 3.88 -11.15
CA PRO A 48 3.50 2.88 -10.10
C PRO A 48 3.85 1.45 -10.52
N GLN A 49 3.50 1.09 -11.75
CA GLN A 49 3.74 -0.24 -12.31
C GLN A 49 5.22 -0.59 -12.41
N GLN A 50 6.09 0.39 -12.66
CA GLN A 50 7.55 0.18 -12.72
C GLN A 50 8.14 -0.22 -11.35
N HIS A 51 7.44 0.06 -10.26
CA HIS A 51 7.80 -0.38 -8.90
C HIS A 51 6.96 -1.57 -8.42
N GLY A 52 6.29 -2.29 -9.33
CA GLY A 52 5.52 -3.47 -9.00
C GLY A 52 4.15 -3.18 -8.36
N VAL A 53 3.68 -1.93 -8.34
CA VAL A 53 2.34 -1.62 -7.83
C VAL A 53 1.30 -2.32 -8.74
N PRO A 54 0.38 -3.13 -8.18
CA PRO A 54 -0.54 -3.92 -8.98
C PRO A 54 -1.50 -3.06 -9.82
N LEU A 55 -1.72 -3.46 -11.08
CA LEU A 55 -2.62 -2.74 -11.99
C LEU A 55 -4.07 -2.70 -11.50
N TRP A 56 -4.56 -3.77 -10.87
CA TRP A 56 -5.91 -3.80 -10.29
C TRP A 56 -6.09 -2.69 -9.24
N PHE A 57 -5.07 -2.44 -8.42
CA PHE A 57 -5.11 -1.44 -7.35
C PHE A 57 -5.12 -0.03 -7.94
N ILE A 58 -4.30 0.22 -8.97
CA ILE A 58 -4.27 1.49 -9.69
C ILE A 58 -5.64 1.79 -10.31
N ASN A 59 -6.24 0.81 -10.99
CA ASN A 59 -7.55 0.95 -11.64
C ASN A 59 -8.68 1.12 -10.62
N PHE A 60 -8.66 0.34 -9.54
CA PHE A 60 -9.60 0.46 -8.44
C PHE A 60 -9.57 1.87 -7.85
N TRP A 61 -8.38 2.38 -7.54
CA TRP A 61 -8.23 3.71 -6.97
C TRP A 61 -8.71 4.81 -7.91
N ALA A 62 -8.33 4.74 -9.20
CA ALA A 62 -8.76 5.71 -10.20
C ALA A 62 -10.29 5.79 -10.34
N SER A 63 -10.97 4.65 -10.15
CA SER A 63 -12.43 4.55 -10.30
C SER A 63 -13.18 4.92 -9.04
N ASN A 64 -12.58 4.71 -7.86
CA ASN A 64 -13.26 4.76 -6.58
C ASN A 64 -12.73 5.82 -5.61
N SER A 65 -11.67 6.58 -5.92
CA SER A 65 -11.06 7.54 -4.98
C SER A 65 -12.05 8.53 -4.35
N HIS A 66 -13.10 8.91 -5.07
CA HIS A 66 -14.17 9.79 -4.61
C HIS A 66 -14.93 9.28 -3.37
N ILE A 67 -14.97 7.97 -3.13
CA ILE A 67 -15.67 7.39 -1.96
C ILE A 67 -14.89 7.60 -0.65
N PHE A 68 -13.64 8.06 -0.72
CA PHE A 68 -12.77 8.28 0.43
C PHE A 68 -12.63 9.76 0.81
N GLU A 69 -13.46 10.65 0.24
CA GLU A 69 -13.38 12.10 0.46
C GLU A 69 -14.10 12.58 1.73
N GLN A 70 -14.89 11.72 2.38
CA GLN A 70 -15.74 12.09 3.52
C GLN A 70 -15.56 11.14 4.70
N ASP A 71 -15.72 11.68 5.91
CA ASP A 71 -15.74 10.89 7.14
C ASP A 71 -16.90 9.89 7.15
N GLY A 72 -16.63 8.70 7.69
CA GLY A 72 -17.65 7.69 7.97
C GLY A 72 -17.47 6.37 7.21
N PRO A 73 -18.54 5.57 7.09
CA PRO A 73 -18.51 4.28 6.40
C PRO A 73 -18.04 4.40 4.95
N VAL A 74 -17.22 3.45 4.51
CA VAL A 74 -16.82 3.37 3.10
C VAL A 74 -17.70 2.35 2.37
N PRO A 75 -18.44 2.75 1.33
CA PRO A 75 -19.27 1.83 0.56
C PRO A 75 -18.45 0.66 0.01
N GLY A 76 -18.90 -0.57 0.25
CA GLY A 76 -18.23 -1.78 -0.23
C GLY A 76 -17.02 -2.22 0.59
N ILE A 77 -16.66 -1.50 1.67
CA ILE A 77 -15.56 -1.86 2.57
C ILE A 77 -16.06 -1.80 4.01
N GLU A 78 -16.77 -2.85 4.41
CA GLU A 78 -17.54 -2.88 5.67
C GLU A 78 -16.66 -2.81 6.92
N ASP A 79 -15.44 -3.36 6.84
CA ASP A 79 -14.50 -3.46 7.97
C ASP A 79 -13.76 -2.16 8.27
N PHE A 80 -13.90 -1.15 7.41
CA PHE A 80 -13.17 0.10 7.51
C PHE A 80 -14.11 1.31 7.52
N ARG A 81 -13.61 2.41 8.07
CA ARG A 81 -14.24 3.72 7.98
C ARG A 81 -13.18 4.78 7.69
N MET A 82 -13.58 5.83 6.98
CA MET A 82 -12.78 7.03 6.86
C MET A 82 -12.86 7.85 8.15
N VAL A 83 -11.70 8.31 8.61
CA VAL A 83 -11.52 9.24 9.72
C VAL A 83 -10.51 10.30 9.32
N PHE A 84 -10.83 11.58 9.50
CA PHE A 84 -9.89 12.69 9.35
C PHE A 84 -9.39 13.18 10.71
N ASP A 85 -8.09 13.01 10.97
CA ASP A 85 -7.42 13.48 12.18
C ASP A 85 -6.32 14.49 11.81
N ASP A 86 -6.35 15.69 12.39
CA ASP A 86 -5.39 16.77 12.16
C ASP A 86 -5.16 17.11 10.67
N GLY A 87 -6.21 16.99 9.85
CA GLY A 87 -6.16 17.26 8.41
C GLY A 87 -5.66 16.10 7.55
N PHE A 88 -5.34 14.96 8.16
CA PHE A 88 -4.93 13.74 7.46
C PHE A 88 -6.07 12.72 7.45
N GLY A 89 -6.35 12.15 6.28
CA GLY A 89 -7.34 11.08 6.13
C GLY A 89 -6.74 9.71 6.45
N TYR A 90 -7.49 8.88 7.16
CA TYR A 90 -7.13 7.50 7.50
C TYR A 90 -8.30 6.55 7.23
N LEU A 91 -7.97 5.37 6.70
CA LEU A 91 -8.83 4.21 6.77
C LEU A 91 -8.60 3.53 8.12
N GLU A 92 -9.54 3.69 9.03
CA GLU A 92 -9.53 3.08 10.35
C GLU A 92 -10.31 1.76 10.34
N ARG A 93 -9.66 0.69 10.82
CA ARG A 93 -10.30 -0.61 10.98
C ARG A 93 -11.33 -0.55 12.11
N ARG A 94 -12.53 -1.03 11.85
CA ARG A 94 -13.56 -1.22 12.88
C ARG A 94 -13.09 -2.33 13.82
N VAL A 95 -13.08 -2.04 15.13
CA VAL A 95 -12.51 -2.93 16.16
C VAL A 95 -13.40 -4.17 16.41
N GLU A 96 -14.60 -4.18 15.86
CA GLU A 96 -15.50 -5.32 15.93
C GLU A 96 -15.18 -6.28 14.79
N GLU A 97 -14.73 -7.47 15.16
CA GLU A 97 -14.47 -8.64 14.32
C GLU A 97 -13.05 -8.75 13.76
N SER A 98 -12.34 -9.74 14.29
CA SER A 98 -11.11 -10.26 13.72
C SER A 98 -11.46 -10.81 12.34
N ALA A 99 -11.21 -10.03 11.29
CA ALA A 99 -11.37 -10.53 9.93
C ALA A 99 -10.62 -11.87 9.80
N PRO A 100 -11.24 -12.89 9.18
CA PRO A 100 -10.59 -14.17 8.98
C PRO A 100 -9.26 -13.92 8.26
N GLN A 101 -8.18 -14.41 8.86
CA GLN A 101 -6.91 -14.42 8.14
C GLN A 101 -7.10 -15.24 6.87
N PRO A 102 -6.50 -14.84 5.73
CA PRO A 102 -6.51 -15.69 4.55
C PRO A 102 -5.99 -17.07 4.95
N ASP A 103 -6.82 -18.11 4.81
CA ASP A 103 -6.53 -19.46 5.30
C ASP A 103 -5.31 -20.09 4.60
N ASP A 104 -4.89 -19.55 3.45
CA ASP A 104 -3.74 -20.03 2.68
C ASP A 104 -2.49 -19.12 2.79
N VAL A 105 -1.38 -19.73 3.19
CA VAL A 105 -0.05 -19.11 3.34
C VAL A 105 0.45 -18.48 2.03
N VAL A 106 0.05 -19.03 0.88
CA VAL A 106 0.44 -18.55 -0.46
C VAL A 106 -0.23 -17.21 -0.78
N ASP A 107 -1.51 -17.07 -0.45
CA ASP A 107 -2.25 -15.81 -0.67
C ASP A 107 -1.74 -14.69 0.25
N GLN A 108 -1.35 -15.03 1.48
CA GLN A 108 -0.73 -14.06 2.39
C GLN A 108 0.59 -13.52 1.84
N ARG A 109 1.44 -14.38 1.28
CA ARG A 109 2.74 -13.96 0.70
C ARG A 109 2.55 -13.02 -0.50
N ALA A 110 1.58 -13.32 -1.36
CA ALA A 110 1.24 -12.44 -2.49
C ALA A 110 0.74 -11.07 -2.02
N CYS A 111 -0.18 -11.02 -1.05
CA CYS A 111 -0.66 -9.75 -0.51
C CYS A 111 0.44 -8.93 0.18
N LEU A 112 1.38 -9.58 0.87
CA LEU A 112 2.51 -8.91 1.50
C LEU A 112 3.45 -8.27 0.46
N ALA A 113 3.70 -8.95 -0.66
CA ALA A 113 4.47 -8.41 -1.77
C ALA A 113 3.78 -7.16 -2.37
N GLU A 114 2.46 -7.21 -2.57
CA GLU A 114 1.68 -6.04 -3.03
C GLU A 114 1.78 -4.86 -2.04
N CYS A 115 1.65 -5.12 -0.73
CA CYS A 115 1.82 -4.09 0.31
C CYS A 115 3.22 -3.44 0.26
N LEU A 116 4.27 -4.24 0.07
CA LEU A 116 5.64 -3.74 -0.01
C LEU A 116 5.85 -2.86 -1.25
N ALA A 117 5.38 -3.30 -2.42
CA ALA A 117 5.44 -2.50 -3.64
C ALA A 117 4.72 -1.15 -3.49
N ILE A 118 3.54 -1.16 -2.87
CA ILE A 118 2.76 0.05 -2.54
C ILE A 118 3.55 1.00 -1.63
N MET A 119 4.15 0.49 -0.55
CA MET A 119 4.93 1.32 0.38
C MET A 119 6.19 1.89 -0.26
N VAL A 120 6.93 1.06 -1.01
CA VAL A 120 8.16 1.48 -1.70
C VAL A 120 7.86 2.56 -2.73
N HIS A 121 6.78 2.42 -3.51
CA HIS A 121 6.39 3.43 -4.48
C HIS A 121 5.86 4.70 -3.81
N ALA A 122 5.11 4.61 -2.71
CA ALA A 122 4.57 5.77 -2.01
C ALA A 122 5.63 6.55 -1.21
N PHE A 123 6.68 5.88 -0.72
CA PHE A 123 7.73 6.47 0.12
C PHE A 123 9.15 6.00 -0.28
N PRO A 124 9.62 6.35 -1.50
CA PRO A 124 10.95 5.98 -1.98
C PRO A 124 12.03 6.70 -1.17
N CYS A 125 13.02 5.95 -0.71
CA CYS A 125 14.14 6.47 0.05
C CYS A 125 15.14 7.30 -0.79
N ILE A 126 15.08 7.21 -2.11
CA ILE A 126 16.07 7.81 -3.04
C ILE A 126 15.90 9.34 -3.14
N ASN A 127 14.72 9.87 -2.81
CA ASN A 127 14.38 11.29 -2.90
C ASN A 127 13.91 11.80 -1.53
N SER A 128 14.77 11.78 -0.51
CA SER A 128 14.43 12.23 0.85
C SER A 128 14.21 13.75 0.95
N GLU A 129 13.20 14.26 0.23
CA GLU A 129 12.46 15.49 0.51
C GLU A 129 11.02 15.14 0.92
N VAL A 130 10.82 14.00 1.60
CA VAL A 130 9.59 13.86 2.39
C VAL A 130 9.82 14.66 3.66
N LEU A 131 8.97 15.66 3.92
CA LEU A 131 9.01 16.45 5.16
C LEU A 131 9.09 15.48 6.33
N GLY A 132 10.18 15.54 7.11
CA GLY A 132 10.46 14.54 8.15
C GLY A 132 9.31 14.37 9.15
N GLU A 133 8.51 15.42 9.34
CA GLU A 133 7.30 15.41 10.17
C GLU A 133 6.18 14.53 9.59
N GLU A 134 5.96 14.54 8.26
CA GLU A 134 4.98 13.68 7.58
C GLU A 134 5.39 12.20 7.64
N LEU A 135 6.69 11.90 7.47
CA LEU A 135 7.22 10.54 7.64
C LEU A 135 7.01 10.04 9.07
N VAL A 136 7.26 10.91 10.06
CA VAL A 136 7.14 10.53 11.47
C VAL A 136 5.68 10.37 11.90
N SER A 137 4.75 11.19 11.39
CA SER A 137 3.34 11.10 11.76
C SER A 137 2.60 9.96 11.04
N MET A 138 2.79 9.81 9.72
CA MET A 138 2.01 8.88 8.90
C MET A 138 2.71 7.54 8.65
N PHE A 139 4.00 7.56 8.33
CA PHE A 139 4.73 6.36 7.92
C PHE A 139 5.25 5.57 9.12
N MET A 140 5.78 6.23 10.16
CA MET A 140 6.39 5.53 11.30
C MET A 140 5.45 4.59 12.07
N PRO A 141 4.16 4.89 12.30
CA PRO A 141 3.24 3.93 12.89
C PRO A 141 3.14 2.66 12.05
N LEU A 142 2.87 2.79 10.75
CA LEU A 142 2.79 1.67 9.81
C LEU A 142 4.12 0.89 9.72
N ALA A 143 5.24 1.62 9.71
CA ALA A 143 6.55 1.01 9.65
C ALA A 143 6.82 0.15 10.89
N LYS A 144 6.48 0.64 12.09
CA LYS A 144 6.67 -0.08 13.35
C LYS A 144 5.74 -1.28 13.50
N THR A 145 4.46 -1.13 13.12
CA THR A 145 3.47 -2.19 13.34
C THR A 145 3.52 -3.27 12.27
N PHE A 146 3.97 -2.94 11.06
CA PHE A 146 3.89 -3.84 9.91
C PHE A 146 5.21 -4.02 9.16
N LEU A 147 5.80 -2.94 8.63
CA LEU A 147 6.95 -3.06 7.72
C LEU A 147 8.19 -3.67 8.41
N LEU A 148 8.55 -3.19 9.60
CA LEU A 148 9.73 -3.67 10.32
C LEU A 148 9.57 -5.14 10.78
N PRO A 149 8.43 -5.56 11.38
CA PRO A 149 8.18 -6.97 11.64
C PRO A 149 8.20 -7.84 10.39
N LEU A 150 7.63 -7.37 9.28
CA LEU A 150 7.65 -8.09 8.01
C LEU A 150 9.07 -8.26 7.50
N LEU A 151 9.85 -7.19 7.41
CA LEU A 151 11.25 -7.21 6.97
C LEU A 151 12.13 -8.09 7.87
N ALA A 152 11.83 -8.20 9.16
CA ALA A 152 12.54 -9.09 10.08
C ALA A 152 12.23 -10.58 9.86
N ALA A 153 11.10 -10.90 9.21
CA ALA A 153 10.63 -12.27 8.99
C ALA A 153 10.93 -12.80 7.58
N VAL A 154 11.44 -11.96 6.67
CA VAL A 154 11.66 -12.30 5.26
C VAL A 154 13.15 -12.34 4.94
N THR A 155 13.54 -13.22 4.03
CA THR A 155 14.93 -13.38 3.58
C THR A 155 15.27 -12.39 2.48
N GLY A 156 16.56 -12.17 2.21
CA GLY A 156 16.99 -11.36 1.07
C GLY A 156 16.45 -11.88 -0.27
N GLN A 157 16.35 -13.21 -0.43
CA GLN A 157 15.77 -13.83 -1.62
C GLN A 157 14.28 -13.49 -1.77
N ASP A 158 13.52 -13.49 -0.67
CA ASP A 158 12.11 -13.09 -0.71
C ASP A 158 11.95 -11.63 -1.17
N VAL A 159 12.83 -10.75 -0.72
CA VAL A 159 12.84 -9.33 -1.12
C VAL A 159 13.18 -9.18 -2.60
N ASP A 160 14.19 -9.90 -3.09
CA ASP A 160 14.58 -9.89 -4.49
C ASP A 160 13.44 -10.41 -5.39
N GLU A 161 12.77 -11.50 -4.99
CA GLU A 161 11.62 -12.05 -5.71
C GLU A 161 10.41 -11.10 -5.76
N TRP A 162 10.21 -10.26 -4.75
CA TRP A 162 9.02 -9.41 -4.65
C TRP A 162 9.21 -8.00 -5.20
N LEU A 163 10.41 -7.44 -5.09
CA LEU A 163 10.66 -6.02 -5.37
C LEU A 163 11.49 -5.79 -6.62
N LEU A 164 12.32 -6.74 -7.02
CA LEU A 164 13.07 -6.61 -8.25
C LEU A 164 12.22 -7.16 -9.39
N PRO A 165 12.11 -6.45 -10.52
CA PRO A 165 11.55 -7.06 -11.72
C PRO A 165 12.36 -8.32 -12.00
N GLN A 166 11.69 -9.48 -12.06
CA GLN A 166 12.34 -10.67 -12.57
C GLN A 166 12.83 -10.29 -13.97
N SER A 167 14.15 -10.25 -14.13
CA SER A 167 14.73 -10.12 -15.45
C SER A 167 14.27 -11.35 -16.22
N ASP A 168 13.22 -11.19 -17.02
CA ASP A 168 12.95 -12.11 -18.11
C ASP A 168 14.26 -12.18 -18.91
N GLU A 169 14.97 -13.29 -18.74
CA GLU A 169 16.13 -13.60 -19.55
C GLU A 169 15.69 -13.61 -21.01
N PHE A 170 16.26 -12.66 -21.78
CA PHE A 170 16.49 -12.66 -23.24
C PHE A 170 15.43 -13.24 -24.18
#